data_AF-A0A1L7LM04-F1
#
_entry.id   AF-A0A1L7LM04-F1
#
_cell.length_a   1.000
_cell.length_b   1.000
_cell.length_c   1.000
_cell.angle_alpha   90.00
_cell.angle_beta   90.00
_cell.angle_gamma   90.00
#
_symmetry.space_group_name_H-M   'P 1'
#
loop_
_entity.id
_entity.type
_entity.pdbx_description
1 polymer ?
#
loop_
_entity_poly.entity_id
_entity_poly.type
_entity_poly.pdbx_seq_one_letter_code
_entity_poly.pdbx_strand_id
1 'polypeptide(L)'
;MRQDNSKELLSYNKLIEKMDDIGIFFKEVDESTAKSILAEKNYYYKIASFRKLFPKNSVGKYNIEFALLYDLSSIDMQVRYLLLKMCLDIEHGIKTKLMDAYVKNSKINAYNIVDDYKKFYPQGYEQTINNLKNHPYLSEMYSKRKTKFRYGYLLKSLILENY
;
A
#
# COMPACT_ATOMS: atom_id res chain seq x y z
N MET A 1 31.89 4.70 25.60
CA MET A 1 30.52 5.27 25.57
C MET A 1 30.01 5.22 24.15
N ARG A 2 28.95 4.45 23.86
CA ARG A 2 28.26 4.54 22.56
C ARG A 2 27.46 5.84 22.58
N GLN A 3 27.72 6.75 21.66
CA GLN A 3 26.85 7.91 21.46
C GLN A 3 25.46 7.38 21.12
N ASP A 4 24.49 7.65 22.00
CA ASP A 4 23.08 7.43 21.69
C ASP A 4 22.73 8.36 20.52
N ASN A 5 22.61 7.77 19.34
CA ASN A 5 22.31 8.45 18.09
C ASN A 5 20.78 8.51 17.89
N SER A 6 20.02 8.59 18.98
CA SER A 6 18.58 8.75 18.94
C SER A 6 18.27 10.13 18.33
N LYS A 7 17.91 10.14 17.04
CA LYS A 7 17.43 11.35 16.39
C LYS A 7 16.18 11.83 17.14
N GLU A 8 16.33 12.92 17.87
CA GLU A 8 15.24 13.57 18.59
C GLU A 8 14.04 13.81 17.67
N LEU A 9 12.82 13.51 18.16
CA LEU A 9 11.60 13.81 17.42
C LEU A 9 11.49 15.34 17.29
N LEU A 10 11.52 15.82 16.05
CA LEU A 10 11.49 17.26 15.80
C LEU A 10 10.07 17.78 15.97
N SER A 11 9.94 18.93 16.64
CA SER A 11 8.67 19.66 16.67
C SER A 11 8.31 20.18 15.27
N TYR A 12 7.04 20.44 15.02
CA TYR A 12 6.61 21.00 13.74
C TYR A 12 7.28 22.35 13.42
N ASN A 13 7.60 23.17 14.43
CA ASN A 13 8.40 24.38 14.24
C ASN A 13 9.79 24.06 13.67
N LYS A 14 10.52 23.11 14.29
CA LYS A 14 11.84 22.67 13.78
C LYS A 14 11.74 22.06 12.37
N LEU A 15 10.60 21.47 12.01
CA LEU A 15 10.38 20.92 10.67
C LEU A 15 10.18 22.03 9.63
N ILE A 16 9.42 23.07 9.96
CA ILE A 16 9.25 24.25 9.09
C ILE A 16 10.57 24.97 8.89
N GLU A 17 11.34 25.22 9.95
CA GLU A 17 12.68 25.81 9.88
C GLU A 17 13.59 25.02 8.94
N LYS A 18 13.59 23.69 9.06
CA LYS A 18 14.38 22.83 8.15
C LYS A 18 13.95 22.91 6.70
N MET A 19 12.67 23.16 6.42
CA MET A 19 12.17 23.33 5.06
C MET A 19 12.63 24.68 4.50
N ASP A 20 12.55 25.74 5.29
CA ASP A 20 13.03 27.06 4.90
C ASP A 20 14.56 27.08 4.66
N ASP A 21 15.33 26.44 5.54
CA ASP A 21 16.79 26.32 5.44
C ASP A 21 17.23 25.74 4.09
N ILE A 22 16.50 24.74 3.58
CA ILE A 22 16.79 24.09 2.29
C ILE A 22 16.13 24.78 1.10
N GLY A 23 15.47 25.93 1.31
CA GLY A 23 14.83 26.75 0.28
C GLY A 23 13.46 26.25 -0.15
N ILE A 24 12.65 25.80 0.81
CA ILE A 24 11.21 25.59 0.62
C ILE A 24 10.49 26.75 1.29
N PHE A 25 9.76 27.54 0.51
CA PHE A 25 9.09 28.75 1.00
C PHE A 25 7.64 28.53 1.38
N PHE A 26 7.11 29.45 2.18
CA PHE A 26 5.75 29.42 2.73
C PHE A 26 4.95 30.67 2.33
N LYS A 27 4.99 31.04 1.05
CA LYS A 27 4.33 32.28 0.58
C LYS A 27 2.84 32.07 0.30
N GLU A 28 2.50 30.95 -0.34
CA GLU A 28 1.11 30.60 -0.70
C GLU A 28 0.37 29.87 0.42
N VAL A 29 1.12 29.15 1.26
CA VAL A 29 0.62 28.45 2.45
C VAL A 29 1.51 28.88 3.61
N ASP A 30 0.93 29.61 4.55
CA ASP A 30 1.65 30.11 5.72
C ASP A 30 2.14 28.97 6.63
N GLU A 31 3.11 29.26 7.48
CA GLU A 31 3.72 28.27 8.36
C GLU A 31 2.74 27.61 9.32
N SER A 32 1.72 28.33 9.80
CA SER A 32 0.71 27.77 10.72
C SER A 32 -0.12 26.72 10.00
N THR A 33 -0.61 27.06 8.81
CA THR A 33 -1.34 26.14 7.94
C THR A 33 -0.47 24.95 7.53
N ALA A 34 0.81 25.18 7.21
CA ALA A 34 1.75 24.11 6.89
C ALA A 34 1.97 23.15 8.07
N LYS A 35 2.05 23.64 9.32
CA LYS A 35 2.15 22.80 10.52
C LYS A 35 0.91 21.91 10.67
N SER A 36 -0.29 22.45 10.48
CA SER A 36 -1.53 21.65 10.51
C SER A 36 -1.55 20.59 9.41
N ILE A 37 -1.12 20.93 8.19
CA ILE A 37 -0.98 19.96 7.10
C ILE A 37 0.00 18.83 7.47
N LEU A 38 1.13 19.18 8.07
CA LEU A 38 2.15 18.23 8.50
C LEU A 38 1.69 17.29 9.62
N ALA A 39 0.78 17.78 10.48
CA ALA A 39 0.24 17.04 11.61
C ALA A 39 -0.93 16.12 11.23
N GLU A 40 -1.82 16.58 10.34
CA GLU A 40 -3.13 15.96 10.15
C GLU A 40 -3.30 15.29 8.79
N LYS A 41 -2.61 15.78 7.75
CA LYS A 41 -2.91 15.42 6.35
C LYS A 41 -1.78 14.64 5.69
N ASN A 42 -0.54 15.07 5.88
CA ASN A 42 0.63 14.43 5.28
C ASN A 42 1.85 14.60 6.19
N TYR A 43 2.47 13.50 6.60
CA TYR A 43 3.68 13.58 7.41
C TYR A 43 4.87 14.16 6.63
N TYR A 44 5.72 14.91 7.33
CA TYR A 44 6.87 15.64 6.79
C TYR A 44 7.70 14.87 5.77
N TYR A 45 8.08 13.63 6.05
CA TYR A 45 8.97 12.87 5.16
C TYR A 45 8.35 12.61 3.78
N LYS A 46 7.02 12.46 3.69
CA LYS A 46 6.33 12.30 2.42
C LYS A 46 6.41 13.59 1.60
N ILE A 47 5.95 14.72 2.15
CA ILE A 47 5.97 16.02 1.46
C ILE A 47 7.41 16.39 1.08
N ALA A 48 8.33 16.32 2.04
CA ALA A 48 9.71 16.70 1.81
C ALA A 48 10.34 15.83 0.71
N SER A 49 9.97 14.56 0.54
CA SER A 49 10.57 13.70 -0.49
C SER A 49 10.40 14.23 -1.92
N PHE A 50 9.27 14.89 -2.20
CA PHE A 50 8.98 15.46 -3.53
C PHE A 50 9.91 16.59 -3.94
N ARG A 51 10.60 17.23 -2.98
CA ARG A 51 11.65 18.23 -3.29
C ARG A 51 12.74 17.69 -4.21
N LYS A 52 13.00 16.37 -4.15
CA LYS A 52 14.02 15.70 -4.98
C LYS A 52 13.67 15.68 -6.47
N LEU A 53 12.42 15.98 -6.83
CA LEU A 53 11.98 16.13 -8.22
C LEU A 53 12.45 17.45 -8.84
N PHE A 54 12.93 18.38 -8.02
CA PHE A 54 13.38 19.70 -8.45
C PHE A 54 14.90 19.82 -8.30
N PRO A 55 15.58 20.45 -9.27
CA PRO A 55 17.00 20.72 -9.15
C PRO A 55 17.28 21.74 -8.05
N LYS A 56 18.45 21.65 -7.44
CA LYS A 56 18.96 22.68 -6.55
C LYS A 56 19.57 23.83 -7.35
N ASN A 57 19.50 25.03 -6.81
CA ASN A 57 20.20 26.21 -7.34
C ASN A 57 21.71 26.15 -7.07
N SER A 58 22.45 27.16 -7.55
CA SER A 58 23.91 27.27 -7.39
C SER A 58 24.39 27.31 -5.94
N VAL A 59 23.53 27.65 -4.98
CA VAL A 59 23.81 27.70 -3.53
C VAL A 59 23.30 26.44 -2.81
N GLY A 60 22.81 25.44 -3.55
CA GLY A 60 22.40 24.13 -3.02
C GLY A 60 21.00 24.09 -2.40
N LYS A 61 20.16 25.11 -2.62
CA LYS A 61 18.76 25.21 -2.15
C LYS A 61 17.75 24.88 -3.25
N TYR A 62 16.54 24.42 -2.89
CA TYR A 62 15.52 23.99 -3.86
C TYR A 62 14.75 25.14 -4.52
N ASN A 63 14.56 26.28 -3.84
CA ASN A 63 13.81 27.44 -4.33
C ASN A 63 12.39 27.08 -4.84
N ILE A 64 11.62 26.38 -4.01
CA ILE A 64 10.27 25.89 -4.34
C ILE A 64 9.27 26.28 -3.25
N GLU A 65 7.99 26.41 -3.60
CA GLU A 65 6.92 26.68 -2.63
C GLU A 65 6.44 25.40 -1.94
N PHE A 66 6.10 25.48 -0.66
CA PHE A 66 5.51 24.37 0.10
C PHE A 66 4.18 23.90 -0.52
N ALA A 67 3.37 24.83 -1.02
CA ALA A 67 2.11 24.54 -1.69
C ALA A 67 2.29 23.53 -2.84
N LEU A 68 3.34 23.69 -3.65
CA LEU A 68 3.64 22.77 -4.75
C LEU A 68 3.95 21.35 -4.25
N LEU A 69 4.70 21.22 -3.15
CA LEU A 69 5.00 19.91 -2.56
C LEU A 69 3.75 19.27 -1.95
N TYR A 70 2.87 20.08 -1.37
CA TYR A 70 1.59 19.62 -0.85
C TYR A 70 0.66 19.14 -1.97
N ASP A 71 0.59 19.87 -3.09
CA ASP A 71 -0.19 19.47 -4.26
C ASP A 71 0.33 18.15 -4.85
N LEU A 72 1.65 18.00 -4.99
CA LEU A 72 2.26 16.73 -5.44
C LEU A 72 1.90 15.56 -4.51
N SER A 73 1.87 15.79 -3.19
CA SER A 73 1.46 14.77 -2.23
C SER A 73 0.00 14.36 -2.35
N SER A 74 -0.86 15.30 -2.77
CA SER A 74 -2.28 15.07 -3.03
C SER A 74 -2.48 14.31 -4.33
N ILE A 75 -1.74 14.66 -5.39
CA ILE A 75 -1.74 13.96 -6.67
C ILE A 75 -1.27 12.51 -6.47
N ASP A 76 -0.16 12.29 -5.76
CA ASP A 76 0.34 10.95 -5.42
C ASP A 76 -0.73 10.09 -4.72
N MET A 77 -1.48 10.70 -3.80
CA MET A 77 -2.59 10.04 -3.13
C MET A 77 -3.70 9.65 -4.11
N GLN A 78 -4.15 10.58 -4.95
CA GLN A 78 -5.22 10.35 -5.92
C GLN A 78 -4.84 9.27 -6.93
N VAL A 79 -3.62 9.33 -7.47
CA VAL A 79 -3.10 8.32 -8.40
C VAL A 79 -3.06 6.93 -7.76
N ARG A 80 -2.61 6.83 -6.50
CA ARG A 80 -2.61 5.55 -5.77
C ARG A 80 -4.01 4.97 -5.64
N TYR A 81 -5.00 5.77 -5.29
CA TYR A 81 -6.38 5.30 -5.16
C TYR A 81 -7.00 4.92 -6.50
N LEU A 82 -6.69 5.67 -7.56
CA LEU A 82 -7.11 5.33 -8.92
C LEU A 82 -6.52 3.98 -9.35
N LEU A 83 -5.21 3.81 -9.19
CA LEU A 83 -4.52 2.57 -9.54
C LEU A 83 -5.03 1.40 -8.70
N LEU A 84 -5.27 1.59 -7.40
CA LEU A 84 -5.84 0.55 -6.55
C LEU A 84 -7.20 0.09 -7.07
N LYS A 85 -8.09 1.02 -7.43
CA LYS A 85 -9.40 0.69 -8.01
C LYS A 85 -9.26 -0.11 -9.30
N MET A 86 -8.38 0.34 -10.21
CA MET A 86 -8.12 -0.37 -11.46
C MET A 86 -7.56 -1.77 -11.22
N CYS A 87 -6.62 -1.93 -10.28
CA CYS A 87 -6.05 -3.22 -9.92
C CYS A 87 -7.13 -4.17 -9.38
N LEU A 88 -8.04 -3.69 -8.52
CA LEU A 88 -9.15 -4.50 -8.01
C LEU A 88 -10.10 -4.95 -9.13
N ASP A 89 -10.44 -4.06 -10.07
CA ASP A 89 -11.31 -4.37 -11.21
C ASP A 89 -10.64 -5.40 -12.15
N ILE A 90 -9.34 -5.22 -12.44
CA ILE A 90 -8.55 -6.14 -13.27
C ILE A 90 -8.42 -7.51 -12.58
N GLU A 91 -8.08 -7.52 -11.30
CA GLU A 91 -7.96 -8.74 -10.49
C GLU A 91 -9.27 -9.53 -10.51
N HIS A 92 -10.40 -8.85 -10.29
CA HIS A 92 -11.72 -9.47 -10.38
C HIS A 92 -12.00 -10.03 -11.79
N GLY A 93 -11.70 -9.27 -12.84
CA GLY A 93 -11.85 -9.71 -14.23
C GLY A 93 -11.02 -10.94 -14.58
N ILE A 94 -9.78 -11.03 -14.09
CA ILE A 94 -8.92 -12.19 -14.29
C ILE A 94 -9.48 -13.39 -13.51
N LYS A 95 -9.86 -13.22 -12.25
CA LYS A 95 -10.41 -14.29 -11.41
C LYS A 95 -11.67 -14.91 -12.01
N THR A 96 -12.59 -14.09 -12.50
CA THR A 96 -13.83 -14.56 -13.14
C THR A 96 -13.56 -15.34 -14.43
N LYS A 97 -12.69 -14.82 -15.31
CA LYS A 97 -12.27 -15.53 -16.53
C LYS A 97 -11.58 -16.86 -16.24
N LEU A 98 -10.71 -16.88 -15.23
CA LEU A 98 -10.01 -18.08 -14.80
C LEU A 98 -11.00 -19.14 -14.27
N MET A 99 -11.96 -18.72 -13.44
CA MET A 99 -12.99 -19.61 -12.93
C MET A 99 -13.87 -20.17 -14.05
N ASP A 100 -14.28 -19.34 -15.01
CA ASP A 100 -15.06 -19.77 -16.18
C ASP A 100 -14.29 -20.81 -17.02
N ALA A 101 -13.01 -20.58 -17.27
CA ALA A 101 -12.14 -21.52 -17.98
C ALA A 101 -12.05 -22.88 -17.28
N TYR A 102 -11.95 -22.89 -15.95
CA TYR A 102 -11.92 -24.12 -15.17
C TYR A 102 -13.27 -24.85 -15.16
N VAL A 103 -14.38 -24.13 -15.00
CA VAL A 103 -15.72 -24.73 -14.97
C VAL A 103 -16.08 -25.35 -16.31
N LYS A 104 -15.71 -24.69 -17.42
CA LYS A 104 -16.01 -25.18 -18.78
C LYS A 104 -15.12 -26.34 -19.22
N ASN A 105 -13.98 -26.56 -18.57
CA ASN A 105 -13.10 -27.67 -18.89
C ASN A 105 -13.39 -28.90 -18.04
N SER A 106 -14.21 -29.81 -18.57
CA SER A 106 -14.61 -31.06 -17.88
C SER A 106 -13.45 -32.00 -17.56
N LYS A 107 -12.25 -31.77 -18.11
CA LYS A 107 -11.03 -32.54 -17.81
C LYS A 107 -10.28 -32.03 -16.59
N ILE A 108 -10.58 -30.81 -16.11
CA ILE A 108 -9.89 -30.22 -14.95
C ILE A 108 -10.66 -30.55 -13.68
N ASN A 109 -10.01 -31.27 -12.77
CA ASN A 109 -10.53 -31.48 -11.42
C ASN A 109 -10.07 -30.35 -10.49
N ALA A 110 -11.03 -29.58 -9.96
CA ALA A 110 -10.77 -28.44 -9.08
C ALA A 110 -10.08 -28.80 -7.74
N TYR A 111 -10.03 -30.07 -7.34
CA TYR A 111 -9.24 -30.51 -6.20
C TYR A 111 -7.76 -30.69 -6.55
N ASN A 112 -7.47 -31.20 -7.75
CA ASN A 112 -6.10 -31.39 -8.22
C ASN A 112 -5.34 -30.06 -8.29
N ILE A 113 -6.01 -28.95 -8.61
CA ILE A 113 -5.38 -27.63 -8.61
C ILE A 113 -4.88 -27.23 -7.21
N VAL A 114 -5.62 -27.58 -6.15
CA VAL A 114 -5.21 -27.31 -4.77
C VAL A 114 -4.02 -28.18 -4.38
N ASP A 115 -4.05 -29.46 -4.78
CA ASP A 115 -2.96 -30.40 -4.54
C ASP A 115 -1.69 -29.98 -5.30
N ASP A 116 -1.83 -29.55 -6.55
CA ASP A 116 -0.76 -29.00 -7.38
C ASP A 116 -0.22 -27.71 -6.76
N TYR A 117 -1.07 -26.78 -6.31
CA TYR A 117 -0.64 -25.56 -5.62
C TYR A 117 0.18 -25.88 -4.37
N LYS A 118 -0.29 -26.81 -3.53
CA LYS A 118 0.43 -27.29 -2.34
C LYS A 118 1.76 -27.92 -2.70
N LYS A 119 1.84 -28.68 -3.80
CA LYS A 119 3.05 -29.38 -4.24
C LYS A 119 4.08 -28.43 -4.86
N PHE A 120 3.64 -27.51 -5.72
CA PHE A 120 4.52 -26.57 -6.43
C PHE A 120 4.93 -25.38 -5.57
N TYR A 121 4.08 -24.94 -4.63
CA TYR A 121 4.39 -23.82 -3.74
C TYR A 121 3.93 -24.05 -2.28
N PRO A 122 4.60 -24.95 -1.54
CA PRO A 122 4.20 -25.32 -0.18
C PRO A 122 4.16 -24.15 0.80
N GLN A 123 5.13 -23.24 0.74
CA GLN A 123 5.20 -22.09 1.64
C GLN A 123 4.01 -21.14 1.45
N GLY A 124 3.64 -20.83 0.20
CA GLY A 124 2.47 -20.01 -0.07
C GLY A 124 1.17 -20.70 0.34
N TYR A 125 1.07 -22.01 0.10
CA TYR A 125 -0.08 -22.77 0.57
C TYR A 125 -0.26 -22.66 2.09
N GLU A 126 0.82 -22.83 2.86
CA GLU A 126 0.76 -22.69 4.32
C GLU A 126 0.34 -21.28 4.76
N GLN A 127 0.87 -20.24 4.10
CA GLN A 127 0.46 -18.86 4.35
C GLN A 127 -1.03 -18.65 4.06
N THR A 128 -1.52 -19.10 2.89
CA THR A 128 -2.94 -19.00 2.52
C THR A 128 -3.83 -19.70 3.56
N ILE A 129 -3.45 -20.89 4.01
CA ILE A 129 -4.21 -21.64 5.02
C ILE A 129 -4.18 -20.94 6.38
N ASN A 130 -3.05 -20.34 6.78
CA ASN A 130 -2.95 -19.59 8.03
C ASN A 130 -3.80 -18.32 7.99
N ASN A 131 -3.79 -17.58 6.88
CA ASN A 131 -4.63 -16.41 6.68
C ASN A 131 -6.11 -16.78 6.77
N LEU A 132 -6.52 -17.84 6.08
CA LEU A 132 -7.88 -18.39 6.12
C LEU A 132 -8.38 -18.73 7.53
N LYS A 133 -7.53 -19.36 8.34
CA LYS A 133 -7.87 -19.75 9.72
C LYS A 133 -8.05 -18.55 10.63
N ASN A 134 -7.23 -17.51 10.45
CA ASN A 134 -7.17 -16.36 11.33
C ASN A 134 -8.11 -15.23 10.89
N HIS A 135 -8.69 -15.33 9.71
CA HIS A 135 -9.57 -14.29 9.17
C HIS A 135 -10.98 -14.37 9.79
N PRO A 136 -11.55 -13.23 10.28
CA PRO A 136 -12.82 -13.19 10.99
C PRO A 136 -13.99 -13.85 10.25
N TYR A 137 -14.07 -13.65 8.94
CA TYR A 137 -15.17 -14.15 8.10
C TYR A 137 -14.91 -15.52 7.44
N LEU A 138 -13.66 -15.99 7.42
CA LEU A 138 -13.27 -17.18 6.65
C LEU A 138 -12.93 -18.37 7.54
N SER A 139 -12.63 -18.13 8.82
CA SER A 139 -12.33 -19.15 9.81
C SER A 139 -13.46 -20.17 9.96
N GLU A 140 -14.71 -19.71 9.96
CA GLU A 140 -15.91 -20.56 10.04
C GLU A 140 -16.11 -21.39 8.76
N MET A 141 -15.81 -20.82 7.60
CA MET A 141 -15.88 -21.54 6.32
C MET A 141 -14.80 -22.62 6.24
N TYR A 142 -13.58 -22.32 6.71
CA TYR A 142 -12.48 -23.26 6.79
C TYR A 142 -12.81 -24.43 7.73
N SER A 143 -13.34 -24.14 8.93
CA SER A 143 -13.64 -25.17 9.94
C SER A 143 -14.71 -26.16 9.49
N LYS A 144 -15.74 -25.70 8.74
CA LYS A 144 -16.82 -26.56 8.22
C LYS A 144 -16.41 -27.48 7.06
N ARG A 145 -15.29 -27.22 6.38
CA ARG A 145 -14.94 -27.89 5.10
C ARG A 145 -13.52 -28.44 5.03
N LYS A 146 -12.90 -28.71 6.19
CA LYS A 146 -11.51 -29.18 6.35
C LYS A 146 -11.09 -30.35 5.45
N THR A 147 -12.02 -31.24 5.09
CA THR A 147 -11.72 -32.49 4.37
C THR A 147 -11.87 -32.40 2.84
N LYS A 148 -12.46 -31.33 2.29
CA LYS A 148 -12.65 -31.15 0.83
C LYS A 148 -12.46 -29.69 0.43
N PHE A 149 -11.20 -29.24 0.44
CA PHE A 149 -10.83 -27.90 0.02
C PHE A 149 -10.82 -27.80 -1.52
N ARG A 150 -11.77 -27.07 -2.10
CA ARG A 150 -11.87 -26.81 -3.54
C ARG A 150 -11.15 -25.52 -3.95
N TYR A 151 -10.68 -25.47 -5.19
CA TYR A 151 -10.07 -24.29 -5.82
C TYR A 151 -10.88 -22.97 -5.67
N GLY A 152 -12.22 -23.05 -5.69
CA GLY A 152 -13.08 -21.87 -5.46
C GLY A 152 -12.89 -21.20 -4.09
N TYR A 153 -12.37 -21.91 -3.09
CA TYR A 153 -12.07 -21.34 -1.77
C TYR A 153 -10.72 -20.63 -1.71
N LEU A 154 -9.73 -21.09 -2.49
CA LEU A 154 -8.47 -20.34 -2.69
C LEU A 154 -8.77 -19.00 -3.36
N LEU A 155 -9.60 -19.00 -4.40
CA LEU A 155 -10.01 -17.76 -5.05
C LEU A 155 -10.80 -16.83 -4.11
N LYS A 156 -11.66 -17.39 -3.25
CA LYS A 156 -12.47 -16.61 -2.31
C LYS A 156 -11.66 -16.08 -1.11
N SER A 157 -10.63 -16.80 -0.66
CA SER A 157 -9.69 -16.27 0.34
C SER A 157 -8.88 -15.11 -0.22
N LEU A 158 -8.41 -15.23 -1.48
CA LEU A 158 -7.74 -14.15 -2.20
C LEU A 158 -8.66 -12.95 -2.49
N ILE A 159 -9.99 -13.09 -2.42
CA ILE A 159 -10.95 -11.97 -2.59
C ILE A 159 -11.10 -11.18 -1.30
N LEU A 160 -11.12 -11.86 -0.14
CA LEU A 160 -11.39 -11.23 1.15
C LEU A 160 -10.12 -10.77 1.88
N GLU A 161 -8.93 -11.15 1.41
CA GLU A 161 -7.67 -10.55 1.89
C GLU A 161 -7.50 -9.08 1.47
N ASN A 162 -8.30 -8.59 0.50
CA ASN A 162 -8.23 -7.24 -0.05
C ASN A 162 -9.35 -6.29 0.43
N TYR A 163 -10.17 -6.70 1.41
CA TYR A 163 -11.24 -5.89 2.01
C TYR A 163 -11.22 -5.91 3.54
#